data_AF-A0A966ESZ5-F1
#
_entry.id   AF-A0A966ESZ5-F1
#
_cell.length_a   1.000
_cell.length_b   1.000
_cell.length_c   1.000
_cell.angle_alpha   90.00
_cell.angle_beta   90.00
_cell.angle_gamma   90.00
#
_symmetry.space_group_name_H-M   'P 1'
#
loop_
_entity.id
_entity.type
_entity.pdbx_description
1 polymer ?
#
loop_
_entity_poly.entity_id
_entity_poly.type
_entity_poly.pdbx_seq_one_letter_code
_entity_poly.pdbx_strand_id
1 'polypeptide(L)'
;MIWDSVHQFVPTLIQGDAIGDYTLWLRTKLLEKSISSEIFVSVENNETQNLTHSFDEMEGLSNCSKNTLLLYHVAQASTCAQFILDRAEPLGLIFHNFTPPEQLINW
;
A
#
# COMPACT_ATOMS: atom_id res chain seq x y z
N MET A 1 6.97 2.57 19.30
CA MET A 1 6.55 1.66 18.20
C MET A 1 7.82 0.93 17.74
N ILE A 2 7.74 -0.32 17.27
CA ILE A 2 8.94 -1.10 16.90
C ILE A 2 9.44 -0.85 15.48
N TRP A 3 8.65 -0.17 14.64
CA TRP A 3 8.94 0.06 13.23
C TRP A 3 9.57 1.44 13.03
N ASP A 4 10.64 1.48 12.24
CA ASP A 4 11.26 2.73 11.77
C ASP A 4 10.55 3.22 10.49
N SER A 5 9.99 2.27 9.72
CA SER A 5 9.29 2.52 8.47
C SER A 5 8.05 1.64 8.31
N VAL A 6 6.99 2.22 7.76
CA VAL A 6 5.75 1.52 7.42
C VAL A 6 5.32 2.00 6.02
N HIS A 7 5.58 1.19 5.01
CA HIS A 7 5.27 1.52 3.62
C HIS A 7 3.97 0.86 3.18
N GLN A 8 3.18 1.58 2.38
CA GLN A 8 1.82 1.21 2.02
C GLN A 8 1.73 0.88 0.54
N PHE A 9 0.92 -0.12 0.20
CA PHE A 9 0.72 -0.60 -1.17
C PHE A 9 -0.75 -0.57 -1.53
N VAL A 10 -1.05 0.06 -2.66
CA VAL A 10 -2.38 0.10 -3.30
C VAL A 10 -2.19 -0.07 -4.81
N PRO A 11 -3.15 -0.66 -5.55
CA PRO A 11 -3.02 -0.80 -7.00
C PRO A 11 -2.82 0.54 -7.72
N THR A 12 -3.61 1.52 -7.33
CA THR A 12 -3.54 2.92 -7.73
C THR A 12 -4.00 3.75 -6.53
N LEU A 13 -3.51 4.98 -6.40
CA LEU A 13 -3.97 5.89 -5.36
C LEU A 13 -5.00 6.86 -5.99
N ILE A 14 -6.20 6.87 -5.45
CA ILE A 14 -7.28 7.77 -5.89
C ILE A 14 -7.72 8.60 -4.68
N GLN A 15 -7.50 9.91 -4.75
CA GLN A 15 -7.97 10.82 -3.70
C GLN A 15 -9.50 10.92 -3.74
N GLY A 16 -10.14 10.89 -2.57
CA GLY A 16 -11.59 10.96 -2.44
C GLY A 16 -12.33 9.62 -2.53
N ASP A 17 -11.62 8.52 -2.83
CA ASP A 17 -12.16 7.18 -2.62
C ASP A 17 -11.86 6.67 -1.20
N ALA A 18 -12.60 5.65 -0.76
CA ALA A 18 -12.50 5.16 0.62
C ALA A 18 -11.11 4.59 0.97
N ILE A 19 -10.42 3.97 0.01
CA ILE A 19 -9.13 3.32 0.24
C ILE A 19 -8.02 4.37 0.21
N GLY A 20 -8.04 5.27 -0.76
CA GLY A 20 -7.06 6.33 -0.95
C GLY A 20 -7.10 7.34 0.18
N ASP A 21 -8.27 7.82 0.59
CA ASP A 21 -8.38 8.73 1.74
C ASP A 21 -7.89 8.07 3.03
N TYR A 22 -8.18 6.78 3.22
CA TYR A 22 -7.67 6.02 4.37
C TYR A 22 -6.15 5.83 4.31
N THR A 23 -5.59 5.53 3.13
CA THR A 23 -4.14 5.38 2.91
C THR A 23 -3.39 6.69 3.19
N LEU A 24 -3.93 7.82 2.69
CA LEU A 24 -3.37 9.16 2.94
C LEU A 24 -3.46 9.56 4.41
N TRP A 25 -4.60 9.28 5.05
CA TRP A 25 -4.77 9.52 6.48
C TRP A 25 -3.79 8.69 7.31
N LEU A 26 -3.63 7.40 6.99
CA LEU A 26 -2.71 6.52 7.71
C LEU A 26 -1.26 6.96 7.53
N ARG A 27 -0.85 7.32 6.30
CA ARG A 27 0.48 7.92 6.05
C ARG A 27 0.71 9.13 6.94
N THR A 28 -0.26 10.04 6.99
CA THR A 28 -0.19 11.24 7.84
C THR A 28 0.01 10.87 9.31
N LYS A 29 -0.73 9.87 9.83
CA LYS A 29 -0.58 9.42 11.22
C LYS A 29 0.73 8.71 11.53
N LEU A 30 1.34 8.05 10.56
CA LEU A 30 2.66 7.44 10.68
C LEU A 30 3.75 8.53 10.73
N LEU A 31 3.68 9.51 9.83
CA LEU A 31 4.61 10.64 9.80
C LEU A 31 4.54 11.50 11.07
N GLU A 32 3.33 11.76 11.61
CA GLU A 32 3.14 12.42 12.91
C GLU A 32 3.86 11.71 14.08
N LYS A 33 4.12 10.41 13.93
CA LYS A 33 4.85 9.58 14.90
C LYS A 33 6.33 9.41 14.55
N SER A 34 6.83 10.19 13.60
CA SER A 34 8.21 10.11 13.08
C SER A 34 8.57 8.75 12.47
N ILE A 35 7.58 8.05 11.90
CA ILE A 35 7.77 6.80 11.17
C ILE A 35 7.77 7.14 9.68
N SER A 36 8.80 6.70 8.95
CA SER A 36 8.84 6.89 7.50
C SER A 36 7.71 6.11 6.84
N SER A 37 6.98 6.75 5.92
CA SER A 37 5.86 6.11 5.24
C SER A 37 5.72 6.64 3.83
N GLU A 38 5.85 5.72 2.88
CA GLU A 38 5.70 5.98 1.45
C GLU A 38 4.58 5.09 0.90
N ILE A 39 3.98 5.54 -0.20
CA ILE A 39 2.89 4.84 -0.87
C ILE A 39 3.39 4.35 -2.22
N PHE A 40 3.30 3.05 -2.44
CA PHE A 40 3.69 2.40 -3.68
C PHE A 40 2.47 1.96 -4.48
N VAL A 41 2.50 2.21 -5.79
CA VAL A 41 1.43 1.89 -6.74
C VAL A 41 1.92 1.00 -7.87
N SER A 42 1.04 0.12 -8.34
CA SER A 42 1.27 -0.64 -9.58
C SER A 42 0.87 0.14 -10.84
N VAL A 43 -0.06 1.09 -10.69
CA VAL A 43 -0.59 1.92 -11.77
C VAL A 43 -0.61 3.37 -11.27
N GLU A 44 0.17 4.21 -11.95
CA GLU A 44 0.25 5.64 -11.64
C GLU A 44 -1.07 6.35 -11.94
N ASN A 45 -1.33 7.39 -11.15
CA ASN A 45 -2.44 8.32 -11.36
C ASN A 45 -1.86 9.75 -11.39
N ASN A 46 -2.13 10.49 -12.47
CA ASN A 46 -1.64 11.85 -12.67
C ASN A 46 -1.94 12.79 -11.50
N GLU A 47 -3.09 12.61 -10.84
CA GLU A 47 -3.52 13.47 -9.73
C GLU A 47 -2.72 13.21 -8.45
N THR A 48 -2.22 11.99 -8.26
CA THR A 48 -1.52 11.57 -7.05
C THR A 48 -0.07 11.18 -7.27
N GLN A 49 0.48 11.35 -8.47
CA GLN A 49 1.85 10.98 -8.83
C GLN A 49 2.91 11.57 -7.87
N ASN A 50 2.67 12.79 -7.37
CA ASN A 50 3.58 13.46 -6.43
C ASN A 50 3.53 12.88 -5.00
N LEU A 51 2.64 11.92 -4.74
CA LEU A 51 2.42 11.29 -3.44
C LEU A 51 2.78 9.80 -3.45
N THR A 52 3.14 9.26 -4.61
CA THR A 52 3.30 7.82 -4.83
C THR A 52 4.61 7.50 -5.54
N HIS A 53 5.08 6.27 -5.35
CA HIS A 53 6.19 5.67 -6.08
C HIS A 53 5.72 4.43 -6.83
N SER A 54 6.35 4.15 -7.96
CA SER A 54 6.21 2.88 -8.67
C SER A 54 6.93 1.75 -7.94
N PHE A 55 6.62 0.50 -8.27
CA PHE A 55 7.31 -0.66 -7.68
C PHE A 55 8.78 -0.76 -8.08
N ASP A 56 9.13 -0.32 -9.29
CA ASP A 56 10.52 -0.30 -9.78
C ASP A 56 11.39 0.64 -8.92
N GLU A 57 10.82 1.77 -8.46
CA GLU A 57 11.52 2.68 -7.55
C GLU A 57 11.77 2.04 -6.18
N MET A 58 10.90 1.12 -5.73
CA MET A 58 11.11 0.38 -4.49
C MET A 58 12.26 -0.61 -4.59
N GLU A 59 12.44 -1.28 -5.73
CA GLU A 59 13.58 -2.18 -5.94
C GLU A 59 14.92 -1.41 -5.89
N GLY A 60 14.91 -0.15 -6.35
CA GLY A 60 16.04 0.77 -6.24
C GLY A 60 16.33 1.25 -4.81
N LEU A 61 15.33 1.25 -3.93
CA LEU A 61 15.47 1.56 -2.50
C LEU A 61 16.18 0.40 -1.79
N SER A 62 17.49 0.38 -1.98
CA SER A 62 18.44 -0.56 -1.39
C SER A 62 18.34 -0.48 0.14
N ASN A 63 17.63 -1.45 0.73
CA ASN A 63 17.41 -1.63 2.15
C ASN A 63 16.33 -0.70 2.75
N CYS A 64 15.08 -1.15 2.65
CA CYS A 64 14.13 -0.98 3.75
C CYS A 64 14.87 -1.28 5.08
N SER A 65 14.73 -0.40 6.07
CA SER A 65 15.38 -0.57 7.37
C SER A 65 15.08 -1.95 7.96
N LYS A 66 15.93 -2.45 8.88
CA LYS A 66 15.69 -3.74 9.57
C LYS A 66 14.32 -3.81 10.25
N ASN A 67 13.68 -2.67 10.52
CA ASN A 67 12.36 -2.57 11.12
C ASN A 67 11.36 -1.90 10.16
N THR A 68 11.20 -2.49 8.98
CA THR A 68 10.19 -2.07 8.00
C THR A 68 8.98 -2.99 8.03
N LEU A 69 7.78 -2.42 8.08
CA LEU A 69 6.52 -3.12 7.86
C LEU A 69 5.95 -2.72 6.49
N LEU A 70 5.49 -3.71 5.72
CA LEU A 70 4.71 -3.47 4.51
C LEU A 70 3.22 -3.59 4.85
N LEU A 71 2.42 -2.60 4.44
CA LEU A 71 0.97 -2.61 4.57
C LEU A 71 0.32 -2.68 3.20
N TYR A 72 -0.37 -3.77 2.90
CA TYR A 72 -1.09 -3.93 1.64
C TYR A 72 -2.59 -3.72 1.84
N HIS A 73 -3.15 -2.76 1.11
CA HIS A 73 -4.58 -2.46 1.10
C HIS A 73 -5.27 -3.35 0.06
N VAL A 74 -5.77 -4.50 0.52
CA VAL A 74 -6.41 -5.51 -0.33
C VAL A 74 -7.86 -5.12 -0.57
N ALA A 75 -8.21 -4.81 -1.82
CA ALA A 75 -9.59 -4.49 -2.20
C ALA A 75 -10.07 -5.25 -3.45
N GLN A 76 -9.12 -5.63 -4.31
CA GLN A 76 -9.37 -6.39 -5.53
C GLN A 76 -8.11 -7.16 -5.91
N ALA A 77 -8.22 -8.05 -6.90
CA ALA A 77 -7.05 -8.69 -7.49
C ALA A 77 -6.11 -7.64 -8.11
N SER A 78 -4.82 -7.67 -7.76
CA SER A 78 -3.82 -6.77 -8.34
C SER A 78 -2.43 -7.39 -8.38
N THR A 79 -1.56 -6.83 -9.23
CA THR A 79 -0.15 -7.20 -9.32
C THR A 79 0.65 -6.87 -8.06
N CYS A 80 0.12 -5.99 -7.19
CA CYS A 80 0.71 -5.68 -5.88
C CYS A 80 0.90 -6.93 -5.04
N ALA A 81 -0.06 -7.86 -5.06
CA ALA A 81 0.01 -9.07 -4.25
C ALA A 81 1.25 -9.90 -4.62
N GLN A 82 1.52 -10.09 -5.92
CA GLN A 82 2.70 -10.84 -6.36
C GLN A 82 4.00 -10.14 -5.97
N PHE A 83 4.10 -8.83 -6.22
CA PHE A 83 5.29 -8.05 -5.86
C PHE A 83 5.62 -8.15 -4.36
N ILE A 84 4.60 -8.07 -3.50
CA ILE A 84 4.78 -8.10 -2.05
C ILE A 84 5.08 -9.52 -1.54
N LEU A 85 4.56 -10.57 -2.18
CA LEU A 85 4.86 -11.96 -1.80
C LEU A 85 6.34 -12.33 -1.96
N ASP A 86 7.04 -11.65 -2.87
CA ASP A 86 8.47 -11.85 -3.10
C ASP A 86 9.36 -11.08 -2.11
N ARG A 87 8.75 -10.35 -1.14
CA ARG A 87 9.43 -9.55 -0.13
C ARG A 87 9.71 -10.34 1.15
N ALA A 88 10.81 -10.00 1.82
CA ALA A 88 11.20 -10.61 3.10
C ALA A 88 10.68 -9.84 4.31
N GLU A 89 10.24 -8.59 4.14
CA GLU A 89 9.70 -7.76 5.21
C GLU A 89 8.39 -8.33 5.76
N PRO A 90 8.10 -8.10 7.06
CA PRO A 90 6.79 -8.34 7.63
C PRO A 90 5.68 -7.67 6.82
N LEU A 91 4.59 -8.41 6.62
CA LEU A 91 3.42 -7.97 5.87
C LEU A 91 2.19 -7.87 6.78
N GLY A 92 1.55 -6.70 6.79
CA GLY A 92 0.20 -6.49 7.29
C GLY A 92 -0.79 -6.32 6.13
N LEU A 93 -1.93 -6.98 6.22
CA LEU A 93 -3.02 -6.84 5.25
C LEU A 93 -4.13 -5.97 5.83
N ILE A 94 -4.51 -4.93 5.11
CA ILE A 94 -5.70 -4.14 5.38
C ILE A 94 -6.74 -4.55 4.34
N PHE A 95 -7.70 -5.36 4.79
CA PHE A 95 -8.74 -5.90 3.93
C PHE A 95 -9.90 -4.91 3.81
N HIS A 96 -10.10 -4.39 2.61
CA HIS A 96 -11.20 -3.51 2.24
C HIS A 96 -12.23 -4.32 1.47
N ASN A 97 -13.32 -4.71 2.14
CA ASN A 97 -14.53 -5.35 1.62
C ASN A 97 -14.38 -6.09 0.27
N PHE A 98 -13.95 -7.35 0.31
CA PHE A 98 -14.07 -8.25 -0.83
C PHE A 98 -15.41 -8.98 -0.73
N THR A 99 -16.34 -8.70 -1.64
CA THR A 99 -17.55 -9.53 -1.77
C THR A 99 -17.14 -10.85 -2.42
N PRO A 100 -17.34 -12.01 -1.75
CA PRO A 100 -17.02 -13.30 -2.34
C PRO A 100 -17.70 -13.44 -3.71
N PRO A 101 -16.99 -13.95 -4.74
CA PRO A 101 -17.53 -14.02 -6.09
C PRO A 101 -18.84 -14.82 -6.16
N GLU A 102 -19.04 -15.81 -5.28
CA GLU A 102 -20.26 -16.59 -5.17
C GLU A 102 -21.50 -15.73 -4.87
N GLN A 103 -21.32 -14.56 -4.26
CA GLN A 103 -22.39 -13.61 -3.95
C GLN A 103 -22.71 -12.67 -5.13
N LEU A 104 -21.85 -12.59 -6.15
CA LEU A 104 -21.99 -11.69 -7.30
C LEU A 104 -22.29 -12.41 -8.63
N ILE A 105 -22.02 -13.72 -8.73
CA ILE A 105 -22.16 -14.51 -9.98
C ILE A 105 -23.58 -14.47 -10.59
N ASN A 106 -24.61 -14.13 -9.82
CA ASN A 106 -26.01 -14.10 -10.27
C ASN A 106 -26.65 -12.69 -10.22
N TRP A 107 -25.85 -11.64 -10.02
CA TRP A 107 -26.29 -10.26 -10.21
C TRP A 107 -26.23 -9.86 -11.68
#